data_AF-A0A957MFI5-F1
#
_entry.id   AF-A0A957MFI5-F1
#
_cell.length_a   1.000
_cell.length_b   1.000
_cell.length_c   1.000
_cell.angle_alpha   90.00
_cell.angle_beta   90.00
_cell.angle_gamma   90.00
#
_symmetry.space_group_name_H-M   'P 1'
#
loop_
_entity.id
_entity.type
_entity.pdbx_description
1 polymer ?
#
loop_
_entity_poly.entity_id
_entity_poly.type
_entity_poly.pdbx_seq_one_letter_code
_entity_poly.pdbx_strand_id
1 'polypeptide(L)'
;GYRYSSHVAGSFVSDFADTGGFYHKRVRMQVNINNTGWQTVFSGFAKYVSEDYKGNRITVTVYDVSEAMRSKQSTLVLRDYKEHELLAHYMTLAGLTDGVDFVSPTYAGANLVNATLDYSTTKVPYSWLDDEEIWEELGDVAQAGSGRVFVNRDGRVYFWKMWRWSNDDTPEALRMGQFDDVSPVWDDKAFYDEITVDYADRSPGSPGSEVWELPRPRVIDPGKTETIEARMSSPVLDFETPVNNEDYAIRWLSGNDASASVTITYEWGGQLTKINITNNASQAVMVGKFVLKGRPLVGESAEQHSEELETPYTDRRLDVRGNPYIQSKWQAELAAKVWAWWYREPKPIFEIKRVRGNPARNLGDRVSVETHGTVVTGPIIAIKWQIAITRKGGLAYTEDYTILDDSRLAGVNNYFIVGVDISDSGRVLWH
;
A
#
# COMPACT_ATOMS: atom_id res chain seq x y z
N GLY A 1 40.82 -14.80 13.41
CA GLY A 1 40.36 -13.39 13.39
C GLY A 1 38.92 -13.38 12.93
N TYR A 2 38.06 -12.63 13.62
CA TYR A 2 36.65 -12.46 13.27
C TYR A 2 36.55 -11.71 11.95
N ARG A 3 36.54 -12.43 10.83
CA ARG A 3 36.59 -11.86 9.48
C ARG A 3 35.33 -11.04 9.16
N TYR A 4 34.22 -11.35 9.82
CA TYR A 4 32.94 -10.68 9.64
C TYR A 4 32.50 -10.04 10.96
N SER A 5 33.21 -9.00 11.37
CA SER A 5 32.83 -8.18 12.53
C SER A 5 32.95 -6.70 12.21
N SER A 6 32.03 -5.90 12.72
CA SER A 6 32.09 -4.43 12.72
C SER A 6 33.34 -3.85 13.41
N HIS A 7 33.96 -4.59 14.34
CA HIS A 7 35.10 -4.13 15.12
C HIS A 7 36.46 -4.38 14.46
N VAL A 8 36.47 -5.02 13.28
CA VAL A 8 37.70 -5.36 12.56
C VAL A 8 37.83 -4.47 11.33
N ALA A 9 38.84 -3.59 11.33
CA ALA A 9 39.13 -2.71 10.19
C ALA A 9 39.33 -3.53 8.89
N GLY A 10 38.60 -3.17 7.83
CA GLY A 10 38.60 -3.88 6.54
C GLY A 10 37.60 -5.04 6.43
N SER A 11 36.75 -5.22 7.44
CA SER A 11 35.59 -6.11 7.38
C SER A 11 34.51 -5.49 6.49
N PHE A 12 33.72 -6.33 5.80
CA PHE A 12 32.56 -5.87 5.02
C PHE A 12 31.55 -5.04 5.86
N VAL A 13 31.60 -5.16 7.18
CA VAL A 13 30.68 -4.46 8.10
C VAL A 13 31.39 -3.35 8.90
N SER A 14 32.70 -3.16 8.76
CA SER A 14 33.45 -2.15 9.54
C SER A 14 33.11 -0.73 9.16
N ASP A 15 33.02 -0.42 7.87
CA ASP A 15 32.78 0.95 7.37
C ASP A 15 31.36 1.44 7.68
N PHE A 16 30.50 0.55 8.15
CA PHE A 16 29.09 0.79 8.35
C PHE A 16 28.73 1.03 9.82
N ALA A 17 29.64 0.76 10.76
CA ALA A 17 29.39 1.01 12.20
C ALA A 17 29.23 2.50 12.53
N ASP A 18 29.90 3.40 11.78
CA ASP A 18 30.01 4.82 12.13
C ASP A 18 28.90 5.72 11.54
N THR A 19 28.18 5.28 10.51
CA THR A 19 27.17 6.10 9.78
C THR A 19 25.74 5.54 9.82
N GLY A 20 25.40 4.73 10.82
CA GLY A 20 24.06 4.11 10.91
C GLY A 20 23.87 2.83 10.09
N GLY A 21 24.95 2.20 9.62
CA GLY A 21 24.91 0.80 9.19
C GLY A 21 24.42 0.52 7.77
N PHE A 22 23.99 -0.73 7.62
CA PHE A 22 23.25 -1.25 6.46
C PHE A 22 21.82 -0.69 6.36
N TYR A 23 21.38 0.13 7.31
CA TYR A 23 20.02 0.62 7.39
C TYR A 23 19.63 1.39 6.11
N HIS A 24 18.49 1.00 5.51
CA HIS A 24 17.95 1.56 4.26
C HIS A 24 18.90 1.53 3.06
N LYS A 25 19.96 0.71 3.07
CA LYS A 25 20.74 0.46 1.85
C LYS A 25 19.95 -0.45 0.92
N ARG A 26 19.87 -0.07 -0.36
CA ARG A 26 19.19 -0.88 -1.39
C ARG A 26 19.98 -2.17 -1.62
N VAL A 27 19.30 -3.30 -1.52
CA VAL A 27 19.84 -4.63 -1.75
C VAL A 27 19.13 -5.24 -2.95
N ARG A 28 19.92 -5.83 -3.85
CA ARG A 28 19.40 -6.63 -4.97
C ARG A 28 20.11 -7.97 -4.96
N MET A 29 19.33 -9.04 -4.95
CA MET A 29 19.85 -10.40 -5.10
C MET A 29 19.56 -10.88 -6.52
N GLN A 30 20.62 -11.33 -7.20
CA GLN A 30 20.52 -11.86 -8.55
C GLN A 30 21.16 -13.25 -8.62
N VAL A 31 20.57 -14.13 -9.42
CA VAL A 31 21.11 -15.45 -9.72
C VAL A 31 21.33 -15.59 -11.21
N ASN A 32 22.39 -16.31 -11.57
CA ASN A 32 22.64 -16.73 -12.94
C ASN A 32 22.57 -18.25 -12.98
N ILE A 33 21.56 -18.78 -13.67
CA ILE A 33 21.31 -20.22 -13.78
C ILE A 33 21.76 -20.67 -15.17
N ASN A 34 22.67 -21.63 -15.24
CA ASN A 34 23.16 -22.18 -16.52
C ASN A 34 23.70 -21.14 -17.52
N ASN A 35 24.25 -20.02 -17.01
CA ASN A 35 24.82 -18.95 -17.82
C ASN A 35 23.81 -18.25 -18.76
N THR A 36 22.52 -18.23 -18.40
CA THR A 36 21.46 -17.56 -19.18
C THR A 36 21.31 -16.06 -18.91
N GLY A 37 22.13 -15.52 -18.00
CA GLY A 37 22.13 -14.11 -17.59
C GLY A 37 21.73 -13.94 -16.13
N TRP A 38 22.01 -12.76 -15.58
CA TRP A 38 21.63 -12.42 -14.20
C TRP A 38 20.15 -12.07 -14.12
N GLN A 39 19.40 -12.82 -13.33
CA GLN A 39 17.98 -12.59 -13.08
C GLN A 39 17.78 -12.23 -11.61
N THR A 40 16.92 -11.24 -11.35
CA THR A 40 16.64 -10.74 -10.00
C THR A 40 15.68 -11.68 -9.28
N VAL A 41 16.06 -12.14 -8.09
CA VAL A 41 15.19 -12.96 -7.22
C VAL A 41 14.57 -12.14 -6.09
N PHE A 42 15.21 -11.03 -5.74
CA PHE A 42 14.72 -10.14 -4.68
C PHE A 42 15.32 -8.74 -4.83
N SER A 43 14.52 -7.71 -4.54
CA SER A 43 14.94 -6.32 -4.45
C SER A 43 14.28 -5.67 -3.24
N GLY A 44 15.05 -4.89 -2.47
CA GLY A 44 14.54 -4.27 -1.25
C GLY A 44 15.56 -3.42 -0.52
N PHE A 45 15.35 -3.23 0.78
CA PHE A 45 16.17 -2.41 1.67
C PHE A 45 16.61 -3.19 2.91
N ALA A 46 17.89 -3.11 3.25
CA ALA A 46 18.39 -3.74 4.47
C ALA A 46 17.87 -3.01 5.72
N LYS A 47 17.29 -3.78 6.65
CA LYS A 47 16.65 -3.25 7.86
C LYS A 47 17.50 -3.46 9.10
N TYR A 48 18.04 -4.67 9.27
CA TYR A 48 18.81 -5.03 10.45
C TYR A 48 19.93 -6.00 10.10
N VAL A 49 21.03 -5.93 10.85
CA VAL A 49 22.19 -6.82 10.72
C VAL A 49 22.50 -7.43 12.08
N SER A 50 22.68 -8.74 12.10
CA SER A 50 23.08 -9.52 13.27
C SER A 50 24.44 -10.16 13.04
N GLU A 51 25.34 -10.03 14.00
CA GLU A 51 26.66 -10.66 13.99
C GLU A 51 26.69 -11.85 14.96
N ASP A 52 27.10 -13.02 14.47
CA ASP A 52 27.45 -14.18 15.28
C ASP A 52 28.98 -14.35 15.28
N TYR A 53 29.61 -13.83 16.34
CA TYR A 53 31.05 -13.89 16.53
C TYR A 53 31.58 -15.33 16.63
N LYS A 54 30.83 -16.24 17.26
CA LYS A 54 31.26 -17.62 17.46
C LYS A 54 31.20 -18.41 16.15
N GLY A 55 30.13 -18.20 15.38
CA GLY A 55 29.95 -18.79 14.05
C GLY A 55 30.73 -18.10 12.94
N ASN A 56 31.31 -16.93 13.19
CA ASN A 56 31.88 -16.04 12.17
C ASN A 56 30.89 -15.86 11.00
N ARG A 57 29.65 -15.49 11.34
CA ARG A 57 28.52 -15.35 10.41
C ARG A 57 27.83 -14.01 10.61
N ILE A 58 27.37 -13.42 9.52
CA ILE A 58 26.50 -12.24 9.56
C ILE A 58 25.18 -12.58 8.89
N THR A 59 24.09 -12.13 9.50
CA THR A 59 22.74 -12.24 8.97
C THR A 59 22.22 -10.83 8.71
N VAL A 60 21.83 -10.55 7.47
CA VAL A 60 21.20 -9.28 7.09
C VAL A 60 19.72 -9.56 6.81
N THR A 61 18.84 -8.91 7.56
CA THR A 61 17.40 -8.92 7.30
C THR A 61 17.08 -7.79 6.34
N VAL A 62 16.43 -8.13 5.23
CA VAL A 62 16.11 -7.21 4.14
C VAL A 62 14.61 -7.23 3.94
N TYR A 63 13.98 -6.06 3.93
CA TYR A 63 12.57 -5.89 3.59
C TYR A 63 12.46 -5.49 2.13
N ASP A 64 11.29 -5.66 1.52
CA ASP A 64 11.08 -5.29 0.12
C ASP A 64 11.03 -3.75 -0.06
N VAL A 65 10.60 -3.31 -1.25
CA VAL A 65 10.51 -1.88 -1.58
C VAL A 65 9.43 -1.15 -0.77
N SER A 66 8.50 -1.85 -0.11
CA SER A 66 7.50 -1.24 0.80
C SER A 66 8.13 -0.47 1.95
N GLU A 67 9.37 -0.78 2.32
CA GLU A 67 10.10 -0.05 3.35
C GLU A 67 10.30 1.43 2.99
N ALA A 68 10.44 1.76 1.70
CA ALA A 68 10.50 3.16 1.27
C ALA A 68 9.15 3.90 1.43
N MET A 69 8.04 3.16 1.39
CA MET A 69 6.68 3.68 1.53
C MET A 69 6.20 3.79 2.99
N ARG A 70 7.03 3.45 3.97
CA ARG A 70 6.76 3.70 5.39
C ARG A 70 6.98 5.16 5.80
N SER A 71 7.42 6.02 4.89
CA SER A 71 7.51 7.45 5.18
C SER A 71 6.12 8.00 5.43
N LYS A 72 5.95 8.72 6.54
CA LYS A 72 4.71 9.43 6.84
C LYS A 72 4.60 10.66 5.96
N GLN A 73 3.44 10.84 5.35
CA GLN A 73 3.16 11.98 4.47
C GLN A 73 1.88 12.68 4.89
N SER A 74 1.75 13.95 4.50
CA SER A 74 0.50 14.69 4.60
C SER A 74 0.19 15.37 3.28
N THR A 75 -1.09 15.37 2.90
CA THR A 75 -1.56 15.87 1.61
C THR A 75 -2.79 16.74 1.78
N LEU A 76 -3.04 17.60 0.79
CA LEU A 76 -4.34 18.22 0.62
C LEU A 76 -5.41 17.16 0.30
N VAL A 77 -6.68 17.51 0.52
CA VAL A 77 -7.79 16.64 0.14
C VAL A 77 -7.87 16.52 -1.39
N LEU A 78 -7.64 15.30 -1.88
CA LEU A 78 -7.81 14.86 -3.25
C LEU A 78 -9.28 14.55 -3.53
N ARG A 79 -9.73 14.80 -4.76
CA ARG A 79 -11.14 14.67 -5.16
C ARG A 79 -11.30 13.79 -6.39
N ASP A 80 -12.26 12.88 -6.36
CA ASP A 80 -12.71 12.07 -7.49
C ASP A 80 -11.62 11.27 -8.22
N TYR A 81 -10.54 10.90 -7.51
CA TYR A 81 -9.49 10.06 -8.07
C TYR A 81 -10.02 8.65 -8.28
N LYS A 82 -9.71 8.04 -9.43
CA LYS A 82 -9.90 6.58 -9.56
C LYS A 82 -8.91 5.87 -8.64
N GLU A 83 -9.25 4.69 -8.15
CA GLU A 83 -8.39 3.98 -7.18
C GLU A 83 -6.96 3.78 -7.69
N HIS A 84 -6.78 3.40 -8.96
CA HIS A 84 -5.45 3.21 -9.53
C HIS A 84 -4.66 4.52 -9.69
N GLU A 85 -5.35 5.64 -9.93
CA GLU A 85 -4.75 6.97 -9.98
C GLU A 85 -4.36 7.44 -8.58
N LEU A 86 -5.19 7.14 -7.57
CA LEU A 86 -4.90 7.43 -6.17
C LEU A 86 -3.69 6.64 -5.67
N LEU A 87 -3.63 5.33 -5.95
CA LEU A 87 -2.49 4.48 -5.62
C LEU A 87 -1.19 5.00 -6.28
N ALA A 88 -1.24 5.38 -7.57
CA ALA A 88 -0.10 5.95 -8.27
C ALA A 88 0.34 7.30 -7.67
N HIS A 89 -0.61 8.15 -7.27
CA HIS A 89 -0.32 9.42 -6.60
C HIS A 89 0.39 9.21 -5.26
N TYR A 90 -0.13 8.31 -4.41
CA TYR A 90 0.47 7.96 -3.13
C TYR A 90 1.86 7.33 -3.29
N MET A 91 2.05 6.41 -4.24
CA MET A 91 3.38 5.87 -4.53
C MET A 91 4.37 6.96 -4.96
N THR A 92 3.94 7.93 -5.77
CA THR A 92 4.77 9.06 -6.19
C THR A 92 5.18 9.94 -5.01
N LEU A 93 4.28 10.17 -4.05
CA LEU A 93 4.58 10.90 -2.82
C LEU A 93 5.61 10.18 -1.93
N ALA A 94 5.61 8.85 -1.93
CA ALA A 94 6.66 8.04 -1.28
C ALA A 94 8.01 8.07 -2.02
N GLY A 95 8.12 8.80 -3.14
CA GLY A 95 9.35 8.93 -3.93
C GLY A 95 9.55 7.80 -4.96
N LEU A 96 8.53 7.00 -5.25
CA LEU A 96 8.57 5.98 -6.31
C LEU A 96 8.32 6.63 -7.67
N THR A 97 8.91 6.05 -8.72
CA THR A 97 8.81 6.60 -10.09
C THR A 97 7.96 5.70 -11.00
N ASP A 98 6.96 6.28 -11.65
CA ASP A 98 6.15 5.60 -12.68
C ASP A 98 7.01 5.21 -13.90
N GLY A 99 6.81 4.00 -14.41
CA GLY A 99 7.66 3.33 -15.40
C GLY A 99 8.85 2.56 -14.82
N VAL A 100 9.28 2.87 -13.59
CA VAL A 100 10.44 2.24 -12.94
C VAL A 100 10.00 1.30 -11.83
N ASP A 101 9.39 1.85 -10.78
CA ASP A 101 9.01 1.13 -9.56
C ASP A 101 7.54 0.69 -9.57
N PHE A 102 6.69 1.35 -10.34
CA PHE A 102 5.36 0.87 -10.70
C PHE A 102 5.07 1.31 -12.14
N VAL A 103 4.03 0.78 -12.76
CA VAL A 103 3.59 1.17 -14.10
C VAL A 103 2.10 1.42 -14.07
N SER A 104 1.70 2.69 -14.15
CA SER A 104 0.29 3.08 -14.24
C SER A 104 -0.32 2.70 -15.60
N PRO A 105 -1.66 2.54 -15.70
CA PRO A 105 -2.34 2.35 -16.98
C PRO A 105 -2.04 3.47 -18.00
N THR A 106 -1.91 4.71 -17.53
CA THR A 106 -1.57 5.87 -18.37
C THR A 106 -0.17 5.74 -18.95
N TYR A 107 0.84 5.40 -18.13
CA TYR A 107 2.20 5.18 -18.60
C TYR A 107 2.30 3.98 -19.54
N ALA A 108 1.62 2.88 -19.19
CA ALA A 108 1.52 1.67 -20.00
C ALA A 108 1.00 1.95 -21.41
N GLY A 109 -0.11 2.70 -21.52
CA GLY A 109 -0.69 3.10 -22.81
C GLY A 109 0.25 3.98 -23.64
N ALA A 110 0.98 4.91 -23.01
CA ALA A 110 1.90 5.80 -23.71
C ALA A 110 3.19 5.11 -24.19
N ASN A 111 3.66 4.09 -23.48
CA ASN A 111 4.95 3.44 -23.73
C ASN A 111 4.84 2.01 -24.29
N LEU A 112 3.63 1.53 -24.56
CA LEU A 112 3.36 0.18 -25.07
C LEU A 112 3.95 -0.92 -24.18
N VAL A 113 3.83 -0.76 -22.86
CA VAL A 113 4.27 -1.73 -21.85
C VAL A 113 3.09 -2.20 -21.01
N ASN A 114 3.24 -3.32 -20.29
CA ASN A 114 2.18 -3.83 -19.41
C ASN A 114 2.13 -3.03 -18.10
N ALA A 115 0.92 -2.62 -17.70
CA ALA A 115 0.68 -1.96 -16.42
C ALA A 115 0.90 -2.94 -15.24
N THR A 116 1.50 -2.45 -14.16
CA THR A 116 1.55 -3.19 -12.89
C THR A 116 0.35 -2.88 -12.00
N LEU A 117 -0.31 -1.73 -12.22
CA LEU A 117 -1.54 -1.34 -11.56
C LEU A 117 -2.74 -1.66 -12.47
N ASP A 118 -3.66 -2.48 -11.97
CA ASP A 118 -4.90 -2.76 -12.69
C ASP A 118 -5.78 -1.51 -12.79
N TYR A 119 -6.39 -1.32 -13.95
CA TYR A 119 -7.33 -0.24 -14.16
C TYR A 119 -8.59 -0.44 -13.31
N SER A 120 -9.11 0.66 -12.77
CA SER A 120 -10.36 0.68 -12.01
C SER A 120 -11.24 1.85 -12.46
N THR A 121 -12.54 1.60 -12.59
CA THR A 121 -13.59 2.61 -12.84
C THR A 121 -14.08 3.25 -11.54
N THR A 122 -13.93 2.56 -10.40
CA THR A 122 -14.35 3.06 -9.09
C THR A 122 -13.56 4.31 -8.71
N LYS A 123 -14.30 5.35 -8.35
CA LYS A 123 -13.75 6.62 -7.85
C LYS A 123 -13.82 6.65 -6.34
N VAL A 124 -12.78 7.20 -5.73
CA VAL A 124 -12.74 7.59 -4.32
C VAL A 124 -13.11 9.08 -4.26
N PRO A 125 -14.27 9.46 -3.71
CA PRO A 125 -14.74 10.85 -3.74
C PRO A 125 -13.78 11.81 -3.05
N TYR A 126 -13.31 11.47 -1.85
CA TYR A 126 -12.36 12.28 -1.09
C TYR A 126 -11.25 11.43 -0.50
N SER A 127 -10.02 11.95 -0.47
CA SER A 127 -8.87 11.23 0.04
C SER A 127 -7.80 12.21 0.55
N TRP A 128 -7.16 11.93 1.68
CA TRP A 128 -6.08 12.75 2.22
C TRP A 128 -5.19 11.90 3.12
N LEU A 129 -3.99 12.40 3.42
CA LEU A 129 -3.06 11.79 4.37
C LEU A 129 -2.84 12.73 5.57
N ASP A 130 -2.93 12.19 6.78
CA ASP A 130 -2.69 12.90 8.06
C ASP A 130 -1.53 12.28 8.87
N ASP A 131 -0.30 12.35 8.34
CA ASP A 131 0.89 11.72 8.95
C ASP A 131 0.81 10.17 8.98
N GLU A 132 0.17 9.59 7.97
CA GLU A 132 -0.04 8.15 7.79
C GLU A 132 1.08 7.51 6.95
N GLU A 133 1.34 6.22 7.19
CA GLU A 133 2.28 5.43 6.39
C GLU A 133 1.62 5.05 5.05
N ILE A 134 2.23 5.46 3.93
CA ILE A 134 1.67 5.23 2.59
C ILE A 134 1.39 3.74 2.34
N TRP A 135 2.25 2.82 2.82
CA TRP A 135 2.02 1.39 2.60
C TRP A 135 0.71 0.87 3.19
N GLU A 136 0.32 1.33 4.39
CA GLU A 136 -0.94 0.94 5.02
C GLU A 136 -2.13 1.53 4.25
N GLU A 137 -2.01 2.79 3.85
CA GLU A 137 -3.01 3.50 3.04
C GLU A 137 -3.25 2.85 1.67
N LEU A 138 -2.20 2.38 1.00
CA LEU A 138 -2.35 1.60 -0.24
C LEU A 138 -3.12 0.30 0.01
N GLY A 139 -2.94 -0.32 1.18
CA GLY A 139 -3.69 -1.49 1.61
C GLY A 139 -5.17 -1.18 1.81
N ASP A 140 -5.50 -0.07 2.46
CA ASP A 140 -6.88 0.35 2.70
C ASP A 140 -7.58 0.76 1.41
N VAL A 141 -6.92 1.51 0.52
CA VAL A 141 -7.44 1.82 -0.83
C VAL A 141 -7.69 0.52 -1.61
N ALA A 142 -6.78 -0.45 -1.52
CA ALA A 142 -6.95 -1.73 -2.19
C ALA A 142 -8.12 -2.53 -1.61
N GLN A 143 -8.29 -2.55 -0.28
CA GLN A 143 -9.39 -3.23 0.38
C GLN A 143 -10.74 -2.62 -0.01
N ALA A 144 -10.84 -1.29 -0.08
CA ALA A 144 -12.05 -0.58 -0.52
C ALA A 144 -12.47 -0.97 -1.94
N GLY A 145 -11.49 -1.23 -2.80
CA GLY A 145 -11.71 -1.68 -4.17
C GLY A 145 -11.76 -3.20 -4.37
N SER A 146 -11.75 -4.01 -3.31
CA SER A 146 -11.61 -5.47 -3.40
C SER A 146 -10.43 -5.90 -4.28
N GLY A 147 -9.28 -5.30 -4.02
CA GLY A 147 -8.00 -5.60 -4.65
C GLY A 147 -6.93 -5.96 -3.64
N ARG A 148 -5.70 -6.12 -4.13
CA ARG A 148 -4.50 -6.35 -3.33
C ARG A 148 -3.34 -5.56 -3.86
N VAL A 149 -2.50 -5.05 -2.97
CA VAL A 149 -1.21 -4.42 -3.30
C VAL A 149 -0.09 -5.32 -2.79
N PHE A 150 0.94 -5.51 -3.61
CA PHE A 150 2.12 -6.28 -3.23
C PHE A 150 3.34 -5.87 -4.05
N VAL A 151 4.53 -6.22 -3.57
CA VAL A 151 5.79 -5.98 -4.28
C VAL A 151 6.26 -7.29 -4.91
N ASN A 152 6.59 -7.26 -6.21
CA ASN A 152 7.15 -8.42 -6.90
C ASN A 152 8.68 -8.48 -6.76
N ARG A 153 9.30 -9.61 -7.13
CA ARG A 153 10.75 -9.87 -7.03
C ARG A 153 11.65 -8.79 -7.63
N ASP A 154 11.19 -8.12 -8.70
CA ASP A 154 11.94 -7.06 -9.39
C ASP A 154 11.92 -5.73 -8.61
N GLY A 155 11.24 -5.67 -7.46
CA GLY A 155 11.09 -4.48 -6.64
C GLY A 155 10.00 -3.54 -7.16
N ARG A 156 9.10 -4.03 -8.01
CA ARG A 156 7.98 -3.25 -8.54
C ARG A 156 6.72 -3.48 -7.72
N VAL A 157 5.95 -2.41 -7.53
CA VAL A 157 4.65 -2.46 -6.85
C VAL A 157 3.56 -2.82 -7.85
N TYR A 158 2.72 -3.77 -7.47
CA TYR A 158 1.58 -4.23 -8.22
C TYR A 158 0.31 -3.96 -7.44
N PHE A 159 -0.74 -3.56 -8.16
CA PHE A 159 -2.09 -3.47 -7.65
C PHE A 159 -2.98 -4.35 -8.50
N TRP A 160 -3.56 -5.37 -7.89
CA TRP A 160 -4.40 -6.34 -8.57
C TRP A 160 -5.83 -6.26 -8.10
N LYS A 161 -6.75 -6.25 -9.07
CA LYS A 161 -8.17 -6.40 -8.82
C LYS A 161 -8.56 -7.87 -8.77
N MET A 162 -9.66 -8.16 -8.09
CA MET A 162 -10.16 -9.54 -7.95
C MET A 162 -10.47 -10.21 -9.30
N TRP A 163 -10.86 -9.46 -10.33
CA TRP A 163 -11.12 -10.01 -11.66
C TRP A 163 -9.86 -10.56 -12.36
N ARG A 164 -8.64 -10.15 -11.95
CA ARG A 164 -7.39 -10.60 -12.57
C ARG A 164 -7.16 -12.11 -12.45
N TRP A 165 -7.81 -12.75 -11.49
CA TRP A 165 -7.77 -14.20 -11.28
C TRP A 165 -8.54 -14.99 -12.33
N SER A 166 -9.40 -14.30 -13.12
CA SER A 166 -10.17 -14.89 -14.20
C SER A 166 -9.41 -14.98 -15.54
N ASN A 167 -8.17 -14.50 -15.61
CA ASN A 167 -7.40 -14.52 -16.87
C ASN A 167 -6.93 -15.94 -17.21
N ASP A 168 -7.18 -16.39 -18.44
CA ASP A 168 -6.79 -17.71 -18.96
C ASP A 168 -5.36 -17.76 -19.51
N ASP A 169 -4.40 -17.41 -18.66
CA ASP A 169 -2.98 -17.61 -19.02
C ASP A 169 -2.68 -19.11 -19.14
N THR A 170 -1.86 -19.47 -20.13
CA THR A 170 -1.45 -20.87 -20.34
C THR A 170 -0.59 -21.32 -19.16
N PRO A 171 -0.98 -22.38 -18.41
CA PRO A 171 -0.24 -22.82 -17.24
C PRO A 171 1.10 -23.45 -17.61
N GLU A 172 2.14 -23.19 -16.81
CA GLU A 172 3.40 -23.93 -16.89
C GLU A 172 3.24 -25.31 -16.24
N ALA A 173 3.51 -26.37 -17.00
CA ALA A 173 3.44 -27.74 -16.49
C ALA A 173 4.71 -28.13 -15.71
N LEU A 174 4.57 -28.30 -14.39
CA LEU A 174 5.58 -28.85 -13.51
C LEU A 174 5.57 -30.39 -13.59
N ARG A 175 6.68 -30.96 -14.06
CA ARG A 175 6.85 -32.40 -14.25
C ARG A 175 7.43 -33.07 -13.02
N MET A 176 7.15 -34.37 -12.85
CA MET A 176 7.78 -35.19 -11.81
C MET A 176 9.31 -35.12 -11.89
N GLY A 177 9.95 -34.88 -10.76
CA GLY A 177 11.40 -34.62 -10.65
C GLY A 177 11.78 -33.13 -10.70
N GLN A 178 10.84 -32.22 -10.95
CA GLN A 178 11.05 -30.77 -10.77
C GLN A 178 10.63 -30.27 -9.39
N PHE A 179 9.92 -31.08 -8.60
CA PHE A 179 9.45 -30.79 -7.25
C PHE A 179 9.57 -32.06 -6.39
N ASP A 180 9.63 -31.91 -5.07
CA ASP A 180 9.77 -33.04 -4.14
C ASP A 180 8.41 -33.53 -3.63
N ASP A 181 7.47 -32.64 -3.36
CA ASP A 181 6.17 -32.98 -2.76
C ASP A 181 5.07 -31.99 -3.15
N VAL A 182 3.82 -32.46 -3.13
CA VAL A 182 2.60 -31.65 -3.33
C VAL A 182 1.59 -32.07 -2.27
N SER A 183 1.17 -31.12 -1.44
CA SER A 183 0.22 -31.39 -0.35
C SER A 183 -0.94 -30.39 -0.36
N PRO A 184 -2.20 -30.85 -0.25
CA PRO A 184 -3.33 -29.95 -0.04
C PRO A 184 -3.26 -29.32 1.37
N VAL A 185 -3.60 -28.04 1.45
CA VAL A 185 -3.75 -27.27 2.68
C VAL A 185 -5.22 -26.92 2.85
N TRP A 186 -5.76 -27.27 4.02
CA TRP A 186 -7.12 -26.96 4.41
C TRP A 186 -7.08 -25.79 5.40
N ASP A 187 -7.60 -24.64 4.99
CA ASP A 187 -7.77 -23.49 5.86
C ASP A 187 -9.24 -23.42 6.32
N ASP A 188 -9.45 -23.46 7.63
CA ASP A 188 -10.78 -23.36 8.22
C ASP A 188 -11.31 -21.92 8.16
N LYS A 189 -10.47 -20.92 7.88
CA LYS A 189 -10.86 -19.51 7.72
C LYS A 189 -11.28 -19.14 6.29
N ALA A 190 -11.47 -20.14 5.44
CA ALA A 190 -11.73 -19.95 4.02
C ALA A 190 -13.21 -19.66 3.67
N PHE A 191 -14.13 -19.68 4.63
CA PHE A 191 -15.56 -19.43 4.37
C PHE A 191 -16.26 -18.70 5.52
N TYR A 192 -17.23 -17.87 5.16
CA TYR A 192 -18.05 -17.04 6.05
C TYR A 192 -19.53 -17.17 5.65
N ASP A 193 -20.44 -16.86 6.56
CA ASP A 193 -21.89 -16.84 6.35
C ASP A 193 -22.45 -15.41 6.20
N GLU A 194 -21.82 -14.42 6.82
CA GLU A 194 -22.21 -13.01 6.67
C GLU A 194 -20.97 -12.17 6.38
N ILE A 195 -21.09 -11.24 5.44
CA ILE A 195 -20.07 -10.23 5.19
C ILE A 195 -20.69 -8.87 5.40
N THR A 196 -20.11 -8.10 6.33
CA THR A 196 -20.54 -6.73 6.60
C THR A 196 -19.45 -5.74 6.26
N VAL A 197 -19.84 -4.70 5.53
CA VAL A 197 -18.97 -3.60 5.13
C VAL A 197 -19.56 -2.29 5.63
N ASP A 198 -18.76 -1.53 6.38
CA ASP A 198 -19.13 -0.20 6.84
C ASP A 198 -18.80 0.84 5.76
N TYR A 199 -19.68 1.82 5.56
CA TYR A 199 -19.41 3.01 4.75
C TYR A 199 -19.81 4.28 5.48
N ALA A 200 -19.11 5.37 5.17
CA ALA A 200 -19.43 6.70 5.70
C ALA A 200 -19.34 7.73 4.58
N ASP A 201 -20.49 8.28 4.18
CA ASP A 201 -20.51 9.35 3.18
C ASP A 201 -19.93 10.64 3.75
N ARG A 202 -19.34 11.44 2.87
CA ARG A 202 -18.68 12.69 3.20
C ARG A 202 -19.19 13.80 2.31
N SER A 203 -19.69 14.85 2.93
CA SER A 203 -20.22 16.01 2.23
C SER A 203 -19.40 17.28 2.56
N PRO A 204 -19.12 18.14 1.56
CA PRO A 204 -18.47 19.41 1.82
C PRO A 204 -19.38 20.35 2.63
N GLY A 205 -18.88 20.85 3.75
CA GLY A 205 -19.56 21.84 4.58
C GLY A 205 -19.60 23.24 3.97
N SER A 206 -19.98 24.21 4.79
CA SER A 206 -20.07 25.63 4.39
C SER A 206 -18.67 26.25 4.19
N PRO A 207 -18.44 27.02 3.11
CA PRO A 207 -17.25 27.86 2.96
C PRO A 207 -17.10 28.89 4.08
N GLY A 208 -15.87 29.34 4.35
CA GLY A 208 -15.57 30.33 5.40
C GLY A 208 -15.77 29.84 6.83
N SER A 209 -15.99 28.55 7.05
CA SER A 209 -16.14 28.01 8.40
C SER A 209 -14.80 28.04 9.13
N GLU A 210 -14.83 28.34 10.42
CA GLU A 210 -13.66 28.25 11.29
C GLU A 210 -13.29 26.78 11.49
N VAL A 211 -12.09 26.40 11.05
CA VAL A 211 -11.59 25.02 11.11
C VAL A 211 -10.57 24.80 12.23
N TRP A 212 -9.89 25.86 12.65
CA TRP A 212 -8.92 25.82 13.74
C TRP A 212 -8.68 27.22 14.32
N GLU A 213 -8.52 27.31 15.64
CA GLU A 213 -8.11 28.52 16.35
C GLU A 213 -6.87 28.24 17.19
N LEU A 214 -5.97 29.21 17.27
CA LEU A 214 -4.81 29.18 18.15
C LEU A 214 -5.26 29.14 19.62
N PRO A 215 -4.98 28.06 20.37
CA PRO A 215 -5.53 27.88 21.70
C PRO A 215 -4.93 28.84 22.74
N ARG A 216 -3.72 29.35 22.49
CA ARG A 216 -2.99 30.23 23.41
C ARG A 216 -2.14 31.21 22.60
N PRO A 217 -2.10 32.49 22.97
CA PRO A 217 -1.18 33.44 22.36
C PRO A 217 0.27 32.97 22.44
N ARG A 218 1.05 33.26 21.39
CA ARG A 218 2.47 32.88 21.29
C ARG A 218 3.35 34.11 21.18
N VAL A 219 4.50 34.09 21.84
CA VAL A 219 5.50 35.14 21.76
C VAL A 219 6.69 34.60 20.99
N ILE A 220 7.03 35.27 19.89
CA ILE A 220 8.09 34.88 18.99
C ILE A 220 9.25 35.86 19.17
N ASP A 221 10.38 35.33 19.62
CA ASP A 221 11.60 36.11 19.84
C ASP A 221 12.15 36.70 18.52
N PRO A 222 12.95 37.79 18.59
CA PRO A 222 13.63 38.37 17.43
C PRO A 222 14.44 37.33 16.65
N GLY A 223 14.27 37.29 15.33
CA GLY A 223 15.04 36.41 14.44
C GLY A 223 14.75 34.91 14.60
N LYS A 224 13.73 34.53 15.37
CA LYS A 224 13.31 33.13 15.50
C LYS A 224 12.08 32.82 14.65
N THR A 225 11.99 31.56 14.26
CA THR A 225 10.80 30.96 13.64
C THR A 225 10.14 30.04 14.64
N GLU A 226 8.84 30.22 14.89
CA GLU A 226 8.01 29.28 15.64
C GLU A 226 7.11 28.53 14.64
N THR A 227 7.18 27.19 14.69
CA THR A 227 6.32 26.30 13.89
C THR A 227 5.13 25.87 14.74
N ILE A 228 3.93 26.13 14.25
CA ILE A 228 2.67 25.74 14.88
C ILE A 228 2.03 24.64 14.04
N GLU A 229 1.80 23.49 14.65
CA GLU A 229 1.08 22.38 14.04
C GLU A 229 -0.41 22.51 14.34
N ALA A 230 -1.18 22.95 13.33
CA ALA A 230 -2.61 23.09 13.42
C ALA A 230 -3.27 21.79 12.95
N ARG A 231 -3.76 20.99 13.91
CA ARG A 231 -4.55 19.78 13.64
C ARG A 231 -6.04 20.10 13.66
N MET A 232 -6.70 19.93 12.52
CA MET A 232 -8.14 20.17 12.37
C MET A 232 -8.96 18.97 12.84
N SER A 233 -10.16 19.23 13.36
CA SER A 233 -11.11 18.19 13.76
C SER A 233 -11.72 17.44 12.58
N SER A 234 -11.76 18.10 11.42
CA SER A 234 -12.27 17.54 10.17
C SER A 234 -11.34 17.96 9.03
N PRO A 235 -11.15 17.11 8.00
CA PRO A 235 -10.34 17.45 6.84
C PRO A 235 -10.91 18.68 6.15
N VAL A 236 -10.05 19.51 5.57
CA VAL A 236 -10.42 20.78 4.93
C VAL A 236 -10.21 20.67 3.43
N LEU A 237 -11.29 20.91 2.69
CA LEU A 237 -11.34 20.76 1.24
C LEU A 237 -10.63 21.91 0.52
N ASP A 238 -10.89 23.14 0.98
CA ASP A 238 -10.34 24.39 0.46
C ASP A 238 -10.00 25.30 1.65
N PHE A 239 -8.75 25.77 1.70
CA PHE A 239 -8.29 26.74 2.70
C PHE A 239 -8.47 28.16 2.18
N GLU A 240 -8.95 29.05 3.05
CA GLU A 240 -8.91 30.49 2.79
C GLU A 240 -7.61 31.06 3.36
N THR A 241 -6.93 31.91 2.59
CA THR A 241 -5.69 32.55 3.06
C THR A 241 -6.03 33.51 4.20
N PRO A 242 -5.44 33.35 5.40
CA PRO A 242 -5.76 34.22 6.53
C PRO A 242 -5.45 35.69 6.23
N VAL A 243 -6.36 36.58 6.62
CA VAL A 243 -6.24 38.03 6.41
C VAL A 243 -5.83 38.74 7.70
N ASN A 244 -4.87 39.66 7.58
CA ASN A 244 -4.40 40.48 8.70
C ASN A 244 -5.54 41.34 9.27
N ASN A 245 -5.60 41.43 10.60
CA ASN A 245 -6.63 42.13 11.38
C ASN A 245 -8.05 41.53 11.32
N GLU A 246 -8.28 40.48 10.53
CA GLU A 246 -9.54 39.72 10.53
C GLU A 246 -9.36 38.34 11.17
N ASP A 247 -8.44 37.55 10.63
CA ASP A 247 -8.20 36.16 11.02
C ASP A 247 -7.03 36.03 12.00
N TYR A 248 -6.04 36.93 11.87
CA TYR A 248 -4.92 36.98 12.79
C TYR A 248 -4.53 38.40 13.20
N ALA A 249 -3.99 38.50 14.40
CA ALA A 249 -3.49 39.77 14.95
C ALA A 249 -2.09 39.56 15.56
N ILE A 250 -1.11 40.24 14.97
CA ILE A 250 0.28 40.21 15.42
C ILE A 250 0.63 41.60 15.95
N ARG A 251 1.10 41.66 17.19
CA ARG A 251 1.39 42.92 17.86
C ARG A 251 2.75 42.88 18.55
N TRP A 252 3.36 44.04 18.70
CA TRP A 252 4.47 44.21 19.64
C TRP A 252 3.96 43.98 21.06
N LEU A 253 4.87 43.67 21.99
CA LEU A 253 4.56 43.65 23.43
C LEU A 253 4.02 45.00 23.94
N SER A 254 4.30 46.10 23.23
CA SER A 254 3.76 47.44 23.50
C SER A 254 2.32 47.66 22.99
N GLY A 255 1.74 46.69 22.28
CA GLY A 255 0.35 46.72 21.80
C GLY A 255 0.15 47.30 20.39
N ASN A 256 1.19 47.84 19.75
CA ASN A 256 1.13 48.32 18.36
C ASN A 256 1.16 47.16 17.36
N ASP A 257 0.62 47.36 16.15
CA ASP A 257 0.66 46.36 15.08
C ASP A 257 2.10 46.05 14.64
N ALA A 258 2.41 44.75 14.53
CA ALA A 258 3.71 44.23 14.13
C ALA A 258 3.63 43.29 12.92
N SER A 259 2.45 43.17 12.29
CA SER A 259 2.17 42.25 11.18
C SER A 259 3.15 42.39 10.00
N ALA A 260 3.56 43.61 9.64
CA ALA A 260 4.52 43.85 8.56
C ALA A 260 5.94 43.36 8.85
N SER A 261 6.27 43.08 10.11
CA SER A 261 7.60 42.62 10.54
C SER A 261 7.71 41.10 10.62
N VAL A 262 6.63 40.38 10.33
CA VAL A 262 6.53 38.93 10.46
C VAL A 262 6.21 38.33 9.10
N THR A 263 6.92 37.24 8.76
CA THR A 263 6.60 36.43 7.60
C THR A 263 5.91 35.16 8.07
N ILE A 264 4.73 34.88 7.50
CA ILE A 264 3.96 33.66 7.77
C ILE A 264 4.00 32.82 6.49
N THR A 265 4.41 31.58 6.61
CA THR A 265 4.39 30.60 5.52
C THR A 265 3.60 29.37 5.96
N TYR A 266 2.86 28.79 5.02
CA TYR A 266 1.95 27.68 5.27
C TYR A 266 2.39 26.46 4.47
N GLU A 267 2.50 25.32 5.15
CA GLU A 267 2.53 24.00 4.54
C GLU A 267 1.14 23.39 4.72
N TRP A 268 0.29 23.58 3.71
CA TRP A 268 -1.11 23.14 3.75
C TRP A 268 -1.21 21.62 3.64
N GLY A 269 -1.89 21.01 4.60
CA GLY A 269 -2.35 19.63 4.56
C GLY A 269 -3.82 19.57 4.93
N GLY A 270 -4.51 18.51 4.50
CA GLY A 270 -5.96 18.38 4.62
C GLY A 270 -6.43 18.41 6.06
N GLN A 271 -5.71 17.79 6.98
CA GLN A 271 -6.07 17.74 8.41
C GLN A 271 -4.97 18.22 9.35
N LEU A 272 -3.73 18.28 8.88
CA LEU A 272 -2.59 18.88 9.57
C LEU A 272 -1.97 19.94 8.67
N THR A 273 -1.97 21.18 9.14
CA THR A 273 -1.26 22.29 8.47
C THR A 273 -0.16 22.79 9.37
N LYS A 274 1.05 22.95 8.81
CA LYS A 274 2.16 23.57 9.55
C LYS A 274 2.24 25.05 9.20
N ILE A 275 2.16 25.88 10.23
CA ILE A 275 2.25 27.33 10.12
C ILE A 275 3.61 27.74 10.66
N ASN A 276 4.48 28.24 9.78
CA ASN A 276 5.78 28.75 10.17
C ASN A 276 5.71 30.27 10.26
N ILE A 277 5.91 30.81 11.47
CA ILE A 277 5.87 32.25 11.74
C ILE A 277 7.28 32.72 12.07
N THR A 278 7.86 33.54 11.20
CA THR A 278 9.23 34.06 11.32
C THR A 278 9.20 35.54 11.68
N ASN A 279 9.79 35.87 12.84
CA ASN A 279 9.94 37.25 13.27
C ASN A 279 11.24 37.85 12.69
N ASN A 280 11.11 38.77 11.73
CA ASN A 280 12.25 39.43 11.08
C ASN A 280 12.70 40.71 11.78
N ALA A 281 12.04 41.10 12.88
CA ALA A 281 12.38 42.31 13.60
C ALA A 281 13.38 42.09 14.73
N SER A 282 13.87 43.20 15.28
CA SER A 282 14.77 43.26 16.43
C SER A 282 14.05 43.17 17.79
N GLN A 283 12.72 43.08 17.81
CA GLN A 283 11.90 43.01 19.03
C GLN A 283 10.95 41.82 18.97
N ALA A 284 10.59 41.29 20.14
CA ALA A 284 9.66 40.17 20.23
C ALA A 284 8.25 40.60 19.81
N VAL A 285 7.57 39.70 19.09
CA VAL A 285 6.20 39.89 18.62
C VAL A 285 5.29 38.87 19.28
N MET A 286 4.03 39.24 19.50
CA MET A 286 3.00 38.38 20.06
C MET A 286 1.94 38.10 18.99
N VAL A 287 1.69 36.82 18.74
CA VAL A 287 0.56 36.32 17.96
C VAL A 287 -0.59 36.11 18.94
N GLY A 288 -1.59 37.00 18.90
CA GLY A 288 -2.71 36.98 19.84
C GLY A 288 -3.80 36.01 19.40
N LYS A 289 -4.55 36.44 18.38
CA LYS A 289 -5.58 35.64 17.72
C LYS A 289 -5.01 35.11 16.41
N PHE A 290 -5.28 33.84 16.11
CA PHE A 290 -5.00 33.27 14.80
C PHE A 290 -6.05 32.20 14.52
N VAL A 291 -6.83 32.40 13.46
CA VAL A 291 -7.90 31.50 13.04
C VAL A 291 -7.61 31.05 11.61
N LEU A 292 -7.80 29.76 11.35
CA LEU A 292 -7.85 29.20 10.02
C LEU A 292 -9.32 29.02 9.63
N LYS A 293 -9.66 29.49 8.42
CA LYS A 293 -10.97 29.30 7.80
C LYS A 293 -10.84 28.43 6.57
N GLY A 294 -11.91 27.72 6.26
CA GLY A 294 -12.00 26.92 5.06
C GLY A 294 -13.32 26.20 4.93
N ARG A 295 -13.35 25.25 3.99
CA ARG A 295 -14.51 24.39 3.76
C ARG A 295 -14.24 23.00 4.35
N PRO A 296 -14.76 22.65 5.54
CA PRO A 296 -14.53 21.35 6.14
C PRO A 296 -15.29 20.25 5.38
N LEU A 297 -14.75 19.04 5.40
CA LEU A 297 -15.40 17.83 4.92
C LEU A 297 -16.08 17.18 6.13
N VAL A 298 -17.41 17.11 6.09
CA VAL A 298 -18.22 16.56 7.18
C VAL A 298 -18.55 15.11 6.85
N GLY A 299 -18.16 14.20 7.73
CA GLY A 299 -18.55 12.79 7.64
C GLY A 299 -19.91 12.55 8.28
N GLU A 300 -20.74 11.77 7.60
CA GLU A 300 -21.97 11.23 8.19
C GLU A 300 -21.68 10.05 9.11
N SER A 301 -22.66 9.65 9.92
CA SER A 301 -22.55 8.44 10.74
C SER A 301 -22.32 7.23 9.85
N ALA A 302 -21.41 6.34 10.26
CA ALA A 302 -21.16 5.12 9.52
C ALA A 302 -22.43 4.25 9.45
N GLU A 303 -22.77 3.80 8.25
CA GLU A 303 -23.83 2.83 7.98
C GLU A 303 -23.21 1.48 7.59
N GLN A 304 -23.94 0.40 7.81
CA GLN A 304 -23.48 -0.96 7.51
C GLN A 304 -24.28 -1.55 6.36
N HIS A 305 -23.60 -2.24 5.46
CA HIS A 305 -24.23 -3.11 4.48
C HIS A 305 -23.78 -4.55 4.73
N SER A 306 -24.74 -5.45 4.96
CA SER A 306 -24.49 -6.89 5.13
C SER A 306 -25.01 -7.66 3.92
N GLU A 307 -24.21 -8.63 3.46
CA GLU A 307 -24.61 -9.65 2.51
C GLU A 307 -24.57 -11.02 3.22
N GLU A 308 -25.72 -11.70 3.28
CA GLU A 308 -25.83 -13.06 3.82
C GLU A 308 -25.52 -14.08 2.72
N LEU A 309 -24.68 -15.05 3.05
CA LEU A 309 -24.36 -16.20 2.22
C LEU A 309 -25.28 -17.35 2.64
N GLU A 310 -25.96 -17.98 1.68
CA GLU A 310 -26.79 -19.19 1.92
C GLU A 310 -25.90 -20.43 2.19
N THR A 311 -25.00 -20.35 3.16
CA THR A 311 -24.09 -21.43 3.56
C THR A 311 -24.60 -22.12 4.81
N PRO A 312 -24.52 -23.46 4.91
CA PRO A 312 -25.07 -24.21 6.04
C PRO A 312 -24.13 -24.23 7.27
N TYR A 313 -23.11 -23.37 7.35
CA TYR A 313 -21.95 -23.56 8.22
C TYR A 313 -21.64 -22.39 9.17
N THR A 314 -22.39 -22.35 10.28
CA THR A 314 -22.01 -21.74 11.58
C THR A 314 -21.75 -20.23 11.63
N ASP A 315 -22.78 -19.40 11.86
CA ASP A 315 -22.79 -17.99 12.34
C ASP A 315 -21.47 -17.18 12.22
N ARG A 316 -20.80 -17.27 11.05
CA ARG A 316 -19.44 -16.77 10.87
C ARG A 316 -19.49 -15.48 10.07
N ARG A 317 -19.10 -14.39 10.71
CA ARG A 317 -19.13 -13.06 10.12
C ARG A 317 -17.74 -12.53 9.80
N LEU A 318 -17.58 -11.98 8.60
CA LEU A 318 -16.44 -11.15 8.22
C LEU A 318 -16.85 -9.67 8.26
N ASP A 319 -16.17 -8.91 9.10
CA ASP A 319 -16.42 -7.48 9.28
C ASP A 319 -15.28 -6.67 8.62
N VAL A 320 -15.61 -5.88 7.60
CA VAL A 320 -14.72 -4.87 7.00
C VAL A 320 -15.16 -3.51 7.52
N ARG A 321 -14.49 -3.04 8.58
CA ARG A 321 -14.86 -1.80 9.29
C ARG A 321 -13.69 -0.82 9.33
N GLY A 322 -14.03 0.47 9.40
CA GLY A 322 -13.06 1.54 9.62
C GLY A 322 -12.24 1.94 8.40
N ASN A 323 -12.56 1.44 7.21
CA ASN A 323 -11.86 1.84 5.99
C ASN A 323 -12.35 3.23 5.51
N PRO A 324 -11.49 4.26 5.48
CA PRO A 324 -11.90 5.63 5.15
C PRO A 324 -12.20 5.82 3.65
N TYR A 325 -11.89 4.85 2.80
CA TYR A 325 -12.07 4.95 1.35
C TYR A 325 -13.41 4.41 0.85
N ILE A 326 -14.16 3.71 1.72
CA ILE A 326 -15.53 3.26 1.43
C ILE A 326 -16.51 4.36 1.84
N GLN A 327 -16.85 5.23 0.89
CA GLN A 327 -17.62 6.46 1.14
C GLN A 327 -19.04 6.42 0.60
N SER A 328 -19.42 5.36 -0.10
CA SER A 328 -20.77 5.25 -0.65
C SER A 328 -21.32 3.85 -0.42
N LYS A 329 -22.64 3.78 -0.30
CA LYS A 329 -23.36 2.51 -0.22
C LYS A 329 -23.04 1.59 -1.40
N TRP A 330 -22.96 2.15 -2.61
CA TRP A 330 -22.60 1.40 -3.81
C TRP A 330 -21.23 0.71 -3.71
N GLN A 331 -20.21 1.40 -3.18
CA GLN A 331 -18.89 0.80 -2.94
C GLN A 331 -18.95 -0.32 -1.92
N ALA A 332 -19.72 -0.13 -0.83
CA ALA A 332 -19.91 -1.17 0.18
C ALA A 332 -20.63 -2.41 -0.38
N GLU A 333 -21.68 -2.23 -1.17
CA GLU A 333 -22.40 -3.32 -1.86
C GLU A 333 -21.48 -4.08 -2.82
N LEU A 334 -20.68 -3.36 -3.61
CA LEU A 334 -19.73 -3.96 -4.54
C LEU A 334 -18.67 -4.78 -3.79
N ALA A 335 -18.09 -4.20 -2.74
CA ALA A 335 -17.09 -4.87 -1.93
C ALA A 335 -17.67 -6.13 -1.26
N ALA A 336 -18.85 -6.02 -0.63
CA ALA A 336 -19.52 -7.13 0.03
C ALA A 336 -19.78 -8.29 -0.94
N LYS A 337 -20.29 -8.01 -2.16
CA LYS A 337 -20.54 -9.04 -3.18
C LYS A 337 -19.27 -9.75 -3.65
N VAL A 338 -18.15 -9.02 -3.75
CA VAL A 338 -16.88 -9.59 -4.20
C VAL A 338 -16.28 -10.48 -3.13
N TRP A 339 -16.31 -10.02 -1.88
CA TRP A 339 -15.89 -10.84 -0.74
C TRP A 339 -16.82 -12.06 -0.57
N ALA A 340 -18.13 -11.89 -0.79
CA ALA A 340 -19.10 -12.98 -0.78
C ALA A 340 -18.76 -14.03 -1.82
N TRP A 341 -18.48 -13.62 -3.07
CA TRP A 341 -18.00 -14.55 -4.10
C TRP A 341 -16.71 -15.27 -3.69
N TRP A 342 -15.75 -14.56 -3.06
CA TRP A 342 -14.48 -15.16 -2.67
C TRP A 342 -14.64 -16.19 -1.54
N TYR A 343 -15.48 -15.90 -0.55
CA TYR A 343 -15.62 -16.70 0.67
C TYR A 343 -16.84 -17.63 0.69
N ARG A 344 -17.68 -17.63 -0.36
CA ARG A 344 -18.84 -18.53 -0.45
C ARG A 344 -18.46 -20.00 -0.38
N GLU A 345 -17.36 -20.37 -1.02
CA GLU A 345 -16.92 -21.75 -1.09
C GLU A 345 -15.46 -21.89 -0.64
N PRO A 346 -15.12 -22.97 0.09
CA PRO A 346 -13.74 -23.23 0.43
C PRO A 346 -12.96 -23.49 -0.86
N LYS A 347 -11.94 -22.66 -1.10
CA LYS A 347 -11.05 -22.82 -2.25
C LYS A 347 -9.87 -23.71 -1.86
N PRO A 348 -9.65 -24.84 -2.54
CA PRO A 348 -8.55 -25.73 -2.19
C PRO A 348 -7.21 -25.07 -2.51
N ILE A 349 -6.30 -25.12 -1.54
CA ILE A 349 -4.93 -24.60 -1.66
C ILE A 349 -3.98 -25.78 -1.69
N PHE A 350 -2.94 -25.71 -2.51
CA PHE A 350 -1.89 -26.73 -2.56
C PHE A 350 -0.52 -26.09 -2.33
N GLU A 351 0.28 -26.73 -1.48
CA GLU A 351 1.69 -26.42 -1.31
C GLU A 351 2.54 -27.37 -2.15
N ILE A 352 3.36 -26.80 -3.03
CA ILE A 352 4.34 -27.52 -3.83
C ILE A 352 5.72 -27.22 -3.25
N LYS A 353 6.43 -28.25 -2.77
CA LYS A 353 7.69 -28.09 -2.04
C LYS A 353 8.89 -28.40 -2.92
N ARG A 354 9.94 -27.61 -2.72
CA ARG A 354 11.30 -27.76 -3.27
C ARG A 354 11.29 -27.86 -4.79
N VAL A 355 10.49 -27.01 -5.42
CA VAL A 355 10.52 -26.84 -6.87
C VAL A 355 11.89 -26.33 -7.28
N ARG A 356 12.42 -26.86 -8.39
CA ARG A 356 13.61 -26.32 -9.03
C ARG A 356 13.38 -24.84 -9.33
N GLY A 357 14.23 -24.00 -8.74
CA GLY A 357 14.00 -22.57 -8.77
C GLY A 357 14.09 -21.99 -10.18
N ASN A 358 13.11 -21.18 -10.53
CA ASN A 358 13.02 -20.45 -11.79
C ASN A 358 12.78 -18.96 -11.49
N PRO A 359 13.81 -18.10 -11.66
CA PRO A 359 13.71 -16.69 -11.35
C PRO A 359 12.70 -15.95 -12.22
N ALA A 360 12.23 -16.54 -13.33
CA ALA A 360 11.24 -15.90 -14.19
C ALA A 360 9.82 -15.95 -13.60
N ARG A 361 9.52 -16.90 -12.70
CA ARG A 361 8.19 -17.08 -12.12
C ARG A 361 7.86 -15.97 -11.13
N ASN A 362 6.61 -15.50 -11.17
CA ASN A 362 6.09 -14.44 -10.32
C ASN A 362 4.81 -14.89 -9.64
N LEU A 363 4.38 -14.10 -8.64
CA LEU A 363 3.04 -14.22 -8.10
C LEU A 363 2.02 -14.07 -9.24
N GLY A 364 1.00 -14.93 -9.19
CA GLY A 364 -0.11 -15.10 -10.14
C GLY A 364 0.22 -15.77 -11.48
N ASP A 365 1.47 -16.14 -11.75
CA ASP A 365 1.76 -17.04 -12.87
C ASP A 365 1.01 -18.37 -12.63
N ARG A 366 0.42 -18.93 -13.69
CA ARG A 366 -0.33 -20.19 -13.61
C ARG A 366 0.62 -21.38 -13.73
N VAL A 367 0.47 -22.34 -12.85
CA VAL A 367 1.21 -23.61 -12.89
C VAL A 367 0.24 -24.78 -12.81
N SER A 368 0.56 -25.86 -13.51
CA SER A 368 -0.16 -27.12 -13.42
C SER A 368 0.78 -28.21 -12.89
N VAL A 369 0.34 -28.95 -11.88
CA VAL A 369 1.09 -30.06 -11.30
C VAL A 369 0.26 -31.33 -11.32
N GLU A 370 0.87 -32.43 -11.76
CA GLU A 370 0.23 -33.74 -11.74
C GLU A 370 0.63 -34.51 -10.48
N THR A 371 -0.36 -34.92 -9.69
CA THR A 371 -0.17 -35.68 -8.46
C THR A 371 -1.09 -36.90 -8.48
N HIS A 372 -0.51 -38.11 -8.45
CA HIS A 372 -1.26 -39.39 -8.42
C HIS A 372 -2.38 -39.52 -9.48
N GLY A 373 -2.17 -38.99 -10.69
CA GLY A 373 -3.14 -39.04 -11.79
C GLY A 373 -4.18 -37.92 -11.79
N THR A 374 -4.14 -37.00 -10.83
CA THR A 374 -4.95 -35.78 -10.80
C THR A 374 -4.06 -34.58 -11.15
N VAL A 375 -4.50 -33.78 -12.12
CA VAL A 375 -3.86 -32.50 -12.44
C VAL A 375 -4.51 -31.40 -11.63
N VAL A 376 -3.71 -30.68 -10.86
CA VAL A 376 -4.11 -29.46 -10.16
C VAL A 376 -3.53 -28.28 -10.91
N THR A 377 -4.36 -27.30 -11.26
CA THR A 377 -3.93 -26.08 -11.96
C THR A 377 -4.33 -24.87 -11.14
N GLY A 378 -3.48 -23.86 -11.13
CA GLY A 378 -3.79 -22.65 -10.39
C GLY A 378 -2.74 -21.56 -10.45
N PRO A 379 -3.12 -20.30 -10.16
CA PRO A 379 -2.17 -19.21 -9.97
C PRO A 379 -1.36 -19.38 -8.68
N ILE A 380 -0.09 -18.97 -8.74
CA ILE A 380 0.80 -18.90 -7.57
C ILE A 380 0.39 -17.74 -6.66
N ILE A 381 0.05 -18.03 -5.41
CA ILE A 381 -0.39 -17.01 -4.43
C ILE A 381 0.69 -16.65 -3.42
N ALA A 382 1.69 -17.52 -3.24
CA ALA A 382 2.87 -17.25 -2.43
C ALA A 382 4.08 -17.98 -3.01
N ILE A 383 5.24 -17.34 -2.94
CA ILE A 383 6.54 -17.91 -3.30
C ILE A 383 7.46 -17.77 -2.10
N LYS A 384 7.98 -18.89 -1.61
CA LYS A 384 9.11 -18.92 -0.69
C LYS A 384 10.29 -19.44 -1.49
N TRP A 385 11.45 -18.82 -1.34
CA TRP A 385 12.63 -19.24 -2.08
C TRP A 385 13.84 -19.33 -1.15
N GLN A 386 14.76 -20.21 -1.50
CA GLN A 386 15.99 -20.43 -0.76
C GLN A 386 17.15 -20.64 -1.73
N ILE A 387 18.27 -19.96 -1.45
CA ILE A 387 19.55 -20.20 -2.10
C ILE A 387 20.52 -20.74 -1.04
N ALA A 388 21.03 -21.95 -1.26
CA ALA A 388 21.94 -22.61 -0.32
C ALA A 388 23.19 -23.13 -1.03
N ILE A 389 24.32 -23.11 -0.30
CA ILE A 389 25.55 -23.76 -0.76
C ILE A 389 25.40 -25.27 -0.49
N THR A 390 25.51 -26.06 -1.54
CA THR A 390 25.48 -27.52 -1.46
C THR A 390 26.78 -28.07 -0.88
N ARG A 391 26.74 -29.30 -0.33
CA ARG A 391 27.92 -29.99 0.20
C ARG A 391 29.04 -30.19 -0.83
N LYS A 392 28.74 -30.11 -2.13
CA LYS A 392 29.70 -30.22 -3.24
C LYS A 392 30.25 -28.86 -3.70
N GLY A 393 29.95 -27.77 -2.99
CA GLY A 393 30.43 -26.43 -3.30
C GLY A 393 29.64 -25.70 -4.40
N GLY A 394 28.60 -26.30 -4.98
CA GLY A 394 27.68 -25.62 -5.90
C GLY A 394 26.56 -24.86 -5.17
N LEU A 395 25.86 -23.96 -5.85
CA LEU A 395 24.66 -23.30 -5.34
C LEU A 395 23.41 -24.07 -5.74
N ALA A 396 22.47 -24.25 -4.81
CA ALA A 396 21.13 -24.77 -5.07
C ALA A 396 20.10 -23.66 -4.86
N TYR A 397 19.28 -23.41 -5.87
CA TYR A 397 18.13 -22.53 -5.83
C TYR A 397 16.85 -23.36 -5.85
N THR A 398 16.06 -23.26 -4.80
CA THR A 398 14.80 -24.00 -4.62
C THR A 398 13.69 -23.06 -4.21
N GLU A 399 12.48 -23.34 -4.68
CA GLU A 399 11.29 -22.54 -4.39
C GLU A 399 10.16 -23.44 -3.87
N ASP A 400 9.40 -22.95 -2.90
CA ASP A 400 8.14 -23.54 -2.48
C ASP A 400 7.01 -22.61 -2.95
N TYR A 401 6.00 -23.18 -3.57
CA TYR A 401 4.84 -22.44 -4.05
C TYR A 401 3.60 -22.82 -3.27
N THR A 402 2.77 -21.83 -3.02
CA THR A 402 1.38 -22.04 -2.66
C THR A 402 0.54 -21.68 -3.88
N ILE A 403 -0.27 -22.62 -4.35
CA ILE A 403 -1.18 -22.43 -5.49
C ILE A 403 -2.63 -22.51 -5.01
N LEU A 404 -3.48 -21.70 -5.63
CA LEU A 404 -4.92 -21.75 -5.43
C LEU A 404 -5.53 -22.54 -6.58
N ASP A 405 -6.23 -23.64 -6.32
CA ASP A 405 -6.87 -24.43 -7.37
C ASP A 405 -7.89 -23.57 -8.12
N ASP A 406 -7.69 -23.44 -9.43
CA ASP A 406 -8.54 -22.64 -10.29
C ASP A 406 -9.79 -23.36 -10.75
N SER A 407 -9.98 -24.65 -10.44
CA SER A 407 -11.20 -25.40 -10.77
C SER A 407 -12.49 -24.73 -10.24
N ARG A 408 -12.37 -23.95 -9.16
CA ARG A 408 -13.46 -23.16 -8.54
C ARG A 408 -13.34 -21.65 -8.78
N LEU A 409 -12.26 -21.21 -9.43
CA LEU A 409 -12.12 -19.84 -9.93
C LEU A 409 -12.66 -19.73 -11.36
N ALA A 410 -12.42 -20.76 -12.18
CA ALA A 410 -12.78 -20.91 -13.58
C ALA A 410 -14.20 -21.48 -13.72
N GLY A 411 -15.17 -20.70 -13.26
CA GLY A 411 -16.59 -20.94 -13.46
C GLY A 411 -17.24 -20.01 -14.47
N VAL A 412 -16.49 -19.08 -15.08
CA VAL A 412 -17.15 -18.12 -15.97
C VAL A 412 -16.31 -17.60 -17.13
N ASN A 413 -16.41 -18.30 -18.26
CA ASN A 413 -16.06 -17.78 -19.59
C ASN A 413 -16.91 -16.56 -20.04
N ASN A 414 -17.60 -15.88 -19.11
CA ASN A 414 -18.68 -14.94 -19.40
C ASN A 414 -19.11 -13.98 -18.26
N TYR A 415 -18.47 -13.95 -17.08
CA TYR A 415 -18.93 -13.07 -15.97
C TYR A 415 -18.35 -11.68 -16.09
N PHE A 416 -17.06 -11.58 -16.38
CA PHE A 416 -16.32 -10.32 -16.35
C PHE A 416 -16.21 -9.75 -17.76
N ILE A 417 -17.34 -9.29 -18.30
CA ILE A 417 -17.32 -8.52 -19.55
C ILE A 417 -17.59 -7.06 -19.21
N VAL A 418 -16.55 -6.24 -19.30
CA VAL A 418 -16.68 -4.78 -19.20
C VAL A 418 -17.36 -4.27 -20.49
N GLY A 419 -18.55 -3.68 -20.37
CA GLY A 419 -19.18 -2.92 -21.46
C GLY A 419 -20.09 -3.70 -22.43
N VAL A 420 -20.71 -4.81 -22.03
CA VAL A 420 -21.71 -5.51 -22.87
C VAL A 420 -22.98 -5.83 -22.07
N ASP A 421 -24.10 -5.22 -22.44
CA ASP A 421 -25.43 -5.49 -21.89
C ASP A 421 -26.02 -6.76 -22.52
N ILE A 422 -26.14 -7.86 -21.77
CA ILE A 422 -27.01 -8.97 -22.17
C ILE A 422 -27.86 -9.38 -20.97
N SER A 423 -29.15 -9.08 -21.07
CA SER A 423 -30.16 -9.12 -20.01
C SER A 423 -30.70 -10.51 -19.66
N ASP A 424 -30.05 -11.61 -20.05
CA ASP A 424 -30.67 -12.95 -19.94
C ASP A 424 -29.70 -14.11 -19.65
N SER A 425 -28.71 -13.87 -18.78
CA SER A 425 -28.00 -14.97 -18.14
C SER A 425 -27.62 -14.52 -16.73
N GLY A 426 -27.49 -15.45 -15.78
CA GLY A 426 -27.15 -15.17 -14.38
C GLY A 426 -25.76 -14.56 -14.13
N ARG A 427 -25.32 -13.65 -15.00
CA ARG A 427 -24.09 -12.87 -14.94
C ARG A 427 -24.32 -11.70 -14.00
N VAL A 428 -23.40 -11.53 -13.05
CA VAL A 428 -23.36 -10.34 -12.19
C VAL A 428 -22.46 -9.32 -12.87
N LEU A 429 -23.05 -8.18 -13.24
CA LEU A 429 -22.35 -7.05 -13.85
C LEU A 429 -21.42 -6.37 -12.84
N TRP A 430 -20.21 -6.07 -13.29
CA TRP A 430 -19.32 -5.07 -12.69
C TRP A 430 -19.43 -3.80 -13.54
N HIS A 431 -19.75 -2.67 -12.90
CA HIS A 431 -19.71 -1.34 -13.51
C HIS A 431 -18.38 -0.63 -13.20
#